data_AF-A0A6A6IN56-F1
#
_entry.id   AF-A0A6A6IN56-F1
#
_cell.length_a   1.000
_cell.length_b   1.000
_cell.length_c   1.000
_cell.angle_alpha   90.00
_cell.angle_beta   90.00
_cell.angle_gamma   90.00
#
_symmetry.space_group_name_H-M   'P 1'
#
loop_
_entity.id
_entity.type
_entity.pdbx_description
1 polymer ?
#
loop_
_entity_poly.entity_id
_entity_poly.type
_entity_poly.pdbx_seq_one_letter_code
_entity_poly.pdbx_strand_id
1 'polypeptide(L)'
;MKAFGVAFTAFAAMAAAANHKLPREIGDYCDAPEGTGTCQKTSNCAGIAYPDGYCPNDPVDVQCCVPKKCSAPYATSLCRHTHQGCSAGSFVPGHCPGDSTIQCCVKSAGADPPSCSNPAENTCTFYPNCLEKTMQCGPDGYPIGYGLKYCTKFTDAAPKFSAIGQAWITKTMLCLQRNLVPYATGEKSTTCSALKEFAFGTHPGCYVSSGVCALPPSDWQVIIETVSLKELFGSVDALKATLETAGDCVEFYKWLIKKGIIKLVDEVKDAAKKIWDKVTDWF
;
A
#
# COMPACT_ATOMS: atom_id res chain seq x y z
N MET A 1 32.72 -15.46 79.90
CA MET A 1 32.82 -14.02 80.21
C MET A 1 32.31 -13.23 79.01
N LYS A 2 31.74 -12.06 79.30
CA LYS A 2 30.98 -11.13 78.44
C LYS A 2 31.62 -10.81 77.07
N ALA A 3 30.78 -10.58 76.06
CA ALA A 3 30.64 -9.31 75.30
C ALA A 3 29.81 -9.58 74.03
N PHE A 4 28.60 -9.03 73.88
CA PHE A 4 28.28 -7.70 73.33
C PHE A 4 28.65 -7.52 71.84
N GLY A 5 27.63 -7.31 70.99
CA GLY A 5 27.80 -6.89 69.61
C GLY A 5 26.49 -6.89 68.82
N VAL A 6 25.69 -5.84 68.99
CA VAL A 6 24.51 -5.52 68.18
C VAL A 6 24.93 -5.22 66.74
N ALA A 7 24.21 -5.76 65.75
CA ALA A 7 24.11 -5.14 64.43
C ALA A 7 22.72 -5.41 63.82
N PHE A 8 21.87 -4.40 63.91
CA PHE A 8 20.68 -4.22 63.08
C PHE A 8 21.15 -3.95 61.64
N THR A 9 20.77 -4.78 60.68
CA THR A 9 20.63 -4.34 59.28
C THR A 9 19.49 -5.13 58.63
N ALA A 10 18.35 -4.45 58.49
CA ALA A 10 17.29 -4.83 57.59
C ALA A 10 17.81 -4.80 56.16
N PHE A 11 17.86 -5.94 55.48
CA PHE A 11 17.97 -5.98 54.03
C PHE A 11 16.58 -6.09 53.44
N ALA A 12 15.97 -4.93 53.18
CA ALA A 12 14.99 -4.81 52.11
C ALA A 12 15.75 -4.95 50.78
N ALA A 13 15.70 -6.13 50.17
CA ALA A 13 16.16 -6.31 48.80
C ALA A 13 14.94 -6.34 47.87
N MET A 14 14.81 -5.20 47.21
CA MET A 14 13.91 -4.79 46.14
C MET A 14 13.44 -5.94 45.23
N ALA A 15 12.13 -5.99 45.00
CA ALA A 15 11.60 -6.55 43.76
C ALA A 15 12.26 -5.79 42.60
N ALA A 16 13.16 -6.44 41.87
CA ALA A 16 13.59 -5.96 40.58
C ALA A 16 12.37 -6.04 39.67
N ALA A 17 11.66 -4.92 39.52
CA ALA A 17 10.80 -4.72 38.38
C ALA A 17 11.68 -4.91 37.15
N ALA A 18 11.39 -5.95 36.37
CA ALA A 18 11.95 -6.13 35.05
C ALA A 18 11.57 -4.90 34.22
N ASN A 19 12.46 -3.91 34.21
CA ASN A 19 12.37 -2.77 33.33
C ASN A 19 12.81 -3.27 31.96
N HIS A 20 11.92 -3.98 31.26
CA HIS A 20 12.04 -4.17 29.83
C HIS A 20 11.95 -2.78 29.19
N LYS A 21 13.10 -2.13 29.00
CA LYS A 21 13.25 -1.10 27.98
C LYS A 21 13.06 -1.79 26.63
N LEU A 22 11.80 -1.89 26.18
CA LEU A 22 11.52 -2.09 24.77
C LEU A 22 12.00 -0.80 24.05
N PRO A 23 12.91 -0.87 23.07
CA PRO A 23 13.08 0.23 22.13
C PRO A 23 11.73 0.40 21.42
N ARG A 24 11.10 1.56 21.56
CA ARG A 24 9.92 1.90 20.76
C ARG A 24 10.42 2.33 19.39
N GLU A 25 9.87 1.75 18.33
CA GLU A 25 10.56 1.58 17.04
C GLU A 25 10.17 2.67 16.02
N ILE A 26 11.05 2.90 15.05
CA ILE A 26 10.74 3.57 13.78
C ILE A 26 9.39 3.04 13.25
N GLY A 27 8.44 3.93 13.00
CA GLY A 27 7.08 3.58 12.55
C GLY A 27 5.95 4.04 13.47
N ASP A 28 6.25 4.50 14.70
CA ASP A 28 5.24 5.06 15.60
C ASP A 28 4.64 6.38 15.07
N TYR A 29 3.38 6.64 15.38
CA TYR A 29 2.73 7.92 15.05
C TYR A 29 3.21 9.04 15.97
N CYS A 30 3.28 10.25 15.43
CA CYS A 30 3.65 11.47 16.15
C CYS A 30 2.79 12.64 15.68
N ASP A 31 2.61 13.65 16.53
CA ASP A 31 1.85 14.85 16.20
C ASP A 31 2.76 16.08 16.27
N ALA A 32 2.88 16.80 15.17
CA ALA A 32 3.69 18.02 15.05
C ALA A 32 2.83 19.18 14.51
N PRO A 33 3.33 20.43 14.48
CA PRO A 33 2.49 21.61 14.25
C PRO A 33 1.72 21.59 12.91
N GLU A 34 2.31 21.01 11.85
CA GLU A 34 1.70 20.95 10.52
C GLU A 34 0.80 19.71 10.29
N GLY A 35 0.74 18.80 11.29
CA GLY A 35 -0.15 17.65 11.34
C GLY A 35 0.47 16.40 11.95
N THR A 36 -0.27 15.30 11.85
CA THR A 36 0.18 13.96 12.25
C THR A 36 1.18 13.39 11.25
N GLY A 37 2.21 12.73 11.77
CA GLY A 37 3.29 12.11 11.03
C GLY A 37 3.68 10.75 11.59
N THR A 38 4.84 10.28 11.17
CA THR A 38 5.42 9.01 11.62
C THR A 38 6.89 9.20 12.00
N CYS A 39 7.31 8.60 13.11
CA CYS A 39 8.69 8.62 13.59
C CYS A 39 9.57 7.76 12.68
N GLN A 40 10.53 8.39 12.01
CA GLN A 40 11.45 7.70 11.10
C GLN A 40 12.77 8.43 10.98
N LYS A 41 13.78 7.78 10.38
CA LYS A 41 15.07 8.43 10.14
C LYS A 41 14.92 9.68 9.28
N THR A 42 15.62 10.77 9.60
CA THR A 42 15.58 12.03 8.83
C THR A 42 15.88 11.81 7.34
N SER A 43 16.80 10.90 7.03
CA SER A 43 17.16 10.52 5.65
C SER A 43 15.98 9.95 4.84
N ASN A 44 15.00 9.37 5.52
CA ASN A 44 13.84 8.72 4.91
C ASN A 44 12.61 9.64 4.88
N CYS A 45 12.69 10.83 5.48
CA CYS A 45 11.58 11.77 5.51
C CYS A 45 11.47 12.58 4.21
N ALA A 46 10.46 12.23 3.41
CA ALA A 46 10.09 12.97 2.20
C ALA A 46 9.29 14.26 2.49
N GLY A 47 8.69 14.37 3.68
CA GLY A 47 7.92 15.52 4.14
C GLY A 47 8.71 16.44 5.07
N ILE A 48 8.01 17.12 5.98
CA ILE A 48 8.61 18.00 6.98
C ILE A 48 9.07 17.11 8.14
N ALA A 49 10.34 17.20 8.55
CA ALA A 49 10.80 16.47 9.74
C ALA A 49 11.01 17.44 10.89
N TYR A 50 10.44 17.11 12.03
CA TYR A 50 10.58 17.88 13.27
C TYR A 50 11.61 17.19 14.16
N PRO A 51 12.72 17.87 14.49
CA PRO A 51 13.66 17.36 15.49
C PRO A 51 13.03 17.39 16.89
N ASP A 52 13.56 16.52 17.76
CA ASP A 52 13.44 16.47 19.22
C ASP A 52 12.03 16.57 19.85
N GLY A 53 11.69 15.62 20.73
CA GLY A 53 10.52 15.70 21.61
C GLY A 53 9.18 15.31 20.99
N TYR A 54 9.07 15.23 19.67
CA TYR A 54 7.89 14.71 18.96
C TYR A 54 7.87 13.19 18.86
N CYS A 55 9.05 12.56 18.89
CA CYS A 55 9.22 11.12 18.96
C CYS A 55 9.84 10.77 20.33
N PRO A 56 9.16 9.98 21.18
CA PRO A 56 9.54 9.81 22.58
C PRO A 56 10.71 8.83 22.79
N ASN A 57 11.83 9.32 23.36
CA ASN A 57 13.02 8.56 23.76
C ASN A 57 13.94 8.06 22.63
N ASP A 58 13.92 8.70 21.46
CA ASP A 58 14.70 8.25 20.31
C ASP A 58 16.09 8.90 20.17
N PRO A 59 17.03 8.25 19.46
CA PRO A 59 18.27 8.87 19.01
C PRO A 59 17.99 10.08 18.08
N VAL A 60 18.92 11.03 18.05
CA VAL A 60 18.79 12.32 17.33
C VAL A 60 18.47 12.21 15.83
N ASP A 61 18.69 11.04 15.21
CA ASP A 61 18.44 10.80 13.78
C ASP A 61 17.01 10.32 13.48
N VAL A 62 16.18 10.04 14.48
CA VAL A 62 14.76 9.70 14.33
C VAL A 62 13.90 10.92 14.65
N GLN A 63 13.09 11.31 13.68
CA GLN A 63 12.31 12.54 13.70
C GLN A 63 10.87 12.27 13.29
N CYS A 64 9.97 13.13 13.76
CA CYS A 64 8.57 13.07 13.34
C CYS A 64 8.46 13.57 11.90
N CYS A 65 8.10 12.69 10.96
CA CYS A 65 7.95 13.07 9.56
C CYS A 65 6.48 13.28 9.20
N VAL A 66 6.12 14.51 8.85
CA VAL A 66 4.76 14.91 8.47
C VAL A 66 4.66 15.07 6.94
N PRO A 67 3.87 14.25 6.25
CA PRO A 67 3.68 14.37 4.81
C PRO A 67 2.68 15.50 4.48
N LYS A 68 3.19 16.72 4.30
CA LYS A 68 2.39 17.89 3.92
C LYS A 68 2.52 18.19 2.43
N LYS A 69 1.41 18.13 1.69
CA LYS A 69 1.36 18.53 0.27
C LYS A 69 1.46 20.03 0.12
N CYS A 70 2.13 20.48 -0.94
CA CYS A 70 2.14 21.90 -1.29
C CYS A 70 0.77 22.37 -1.79
N SER A 71 0.52 23.67 -1.69
CA SER A 71 -0.61 24.31 -2.35
C SER A 71 -0.43 24.35 -3.87
N ALA A 72 -1.51 24.64 -4.60
CA ALA A 72 -1.45 24.82 -6.04
C ALA A 72 -0.39 25.87 -6.44
N PRO A 73 0.35 25.68 -7.54
CA PRO A 73 0.17 24.64 -8.56
C PRO A 73 0.88 23.31 -8.27
N TYR A 74 1.59 23.16 -7.15
CA TYR A 74 2.50 22.04 -6.88
C TYR A 74 1.89 20.94 -6.00
N ALA A 75 0.58 20.65 -6.15
CA ALA A 75 -0.16 19.74 -5.26
C ALA A 75 0.38 18.29 -5.19
N THR A 76 1.28 17.91 -6.09
CA THR A 76 1.99 16.62 -6.12
C THR A 76 3.32 16.62 -5.37
N SER A 77 3.83 17.80 -4.97
CA SER A 77 5.07 17.98 -4.23
C SER A 77 4.81 18.07 -2.72
N LEU A 78 5.87 17.88 -1.93
CA LEU A 78 5.80 17.92 -0.47
C LEU A 78 6.57 19.12 0.09
N CYS A 79 6.07 19.65 1.19
CA CYS A 79 6.75 20.64 2.01
C CYS A 79 7.90 20.00 2.77
N ARG A 80 9.04 20.69 2.82
CA ARG A 80 10.22 20.29 3.61
C ARG A 80 10.90 21.53 4.16
N HIS A 81 11.66 21.37 5.25
CA HIS A 81 12.55 22.44 5.68
C HIS A 81 13.72 22.60 4.69
N THR A 82 14.12 23.84 4.40
CA THR A 82 15.21 24.16 3.46
C THR A 82 16.54 23.52 3.86
N HIS A 83 16.80 23.40 5.16
CA HIS A 83 18.02 22.77 5.68
C HIS A 83 18.04 21.24 5.53
N GLN A 84 16.91 20.59 5.25
CA GLN A 84 16.83 19.15 4.97
C GLN A 84 17.26 18.80 3.54
N GLY A 85 17.47 19.83 2.70
CA GLY A 85 17.69 19.68 1.27
C GLY A 85 16.42 19.29 0.52
N CYS A 86 16.42 19.46 -0.80
CA CYS A 86 15.35 19.04 -1.67
C CYS A 86 15.89 17.98 -2.64
N SER A 87 15.75 16.70 -2.27
CA SER A 87 16.29 15.59 -3.02
C SER A 87 15.67 15.54 -4.43
N ALA A 88 16.48 15.89 -5.45
CA ALA A 88 16.10 16.01 -6.87
C ALA A 88 15.14 17.16 -7.23
N GLY A 89 15.20 18.29 -6.52
CA GLY A 89 14.32 19.43 -6.80
C GLY A 89 14.87 20.80 -6.38
N SER A 90 13.99 21.79 -6.48
CA SER A 90 14.21 23.17 -6.03
C SER A 90 13.19 23.54 -4.96
N PHE A 91 13.55 24.44 -4.05
CA PHE A 91 12.60 24.98 -3.10
C PHE A 91 11.83 26.16 -3.71
N VAL A 92 10.51 26.14 -3.58
CA VAL A 92 9.63 27.25 -3.96
C VAL A 92 8.92 27.77 -2.70
N PRO A 93 9.11 29.04 -2.32
CA PRO A 93 8.48 29.63 -1.14
C PRO A 93 6.99 29.90 -1.37
N GLY A 94 6.23 30.09 -0.28
CA GLY A 94 4.83 30.53 -0.33
C GLY A 94 3.79 29.46 -0.66
N HIS A 95 4.21 28.20 -0.86
CA HIS A 95 3.33 27.07 -1.19
C HIS A 95 3.17 26.06 -0.05
N CYS A 96 3.67 26.38 1.14
CA CYS A 96 3.57 25.54 2.33
C CYS A 96 3.16 26.40 3.53
N PRO A 97 2.34 25.87 4.44
CA PRO A 97 2.08 26.52 5.72
C PRO A 97 3.32 26.41 6.63
N GLY A 98 3.42 27.32 7.58
CA GLY A 98 4.51 27.36 8.55
C GLY A 98 5.45 28.55 8.33
N ASP A 99 6.65 28.47 8.91
CA ASP A 99 7.67 29.52 8.80
C ASP A 99 8.39 29.53 7.44
N SER A 100 9.26 30.51 7.22
CA SER A 100 9.98 30.70 5.96
C SER A 100 10.97 29.59 5.61
N THR A 101 11.28 28.71 6.57
CA THR A 101 12.14 27.55 6.34
C THR A 101 11.38 26.38 5.76
N ILE A 102 10.05 26.32 5.89
CA ILE A 102 9.21 25.28 5.30
C ILE A 102 8.78 25.73 3.89
N GLN A 103 9.36 25.12 2.87
CA GLN A 103 9.12 25.47 1.48
C GLN A 103 8.71 24.25 0.68
N CYS A 104 8.05 24.48 -0.46
CA CYS A 104 7.67 23.40 -1.35
C CYS A 104 8.91 22.85 -2.05
N CYS A 105 9.28 21.61 -1.75
CA CYS A 105 10.34 20.92 -2.46
C CYS A 105 9.75 20.38 -3.78
N VAL A 106 9.79 21.22 -4.82
CA VAL A 106 9.33 20.82 -6.15
C VAL A 106 10.47 20.07 -6.82
N LYS A 107 10.24 18.82 -7.21
CA LYS A 107 11.13 18.23 -8.20
C LYS A 107 11.01 19.07 -9.47
N SER A 108 12.14 19.54 -9.99
CA SER A 108 12.16 20.33 -11.22
C SER A 108 11.31 19.57 -12.23
N ALA A 109 10.36 20.25 -12.88
CA ALA A 109 9.61 19.69 -13.99
C ALA A 109 10.53 19.54 -15.22
N GLY A 110 11.64 18.81 -15.06
CA GLY A 110 12.06 17.92 -16.11
C GLY A 110 10.97 16.86 -16.19
N ALA A 111 10.49 16.62 -17.39
CA ALA A 111 9.96 15.32 -17.72
C ALA A 111 11.06 14.30 -17.44
N ASP A 112 11.22 13.91 -16.17
CA ASP A 112 11.76 12.60 -15.89
C ASP A 112 10.77 11.66 -16.61
N PRO A 113 11.21 10.89 -17.61
CA PRO A 113 10.38 9.80 -18.08
C PRO A 113 9.94 9.04 -16.83
N PRO A 114 8.65 8.64 -16.72
CA PRO A 114 8.21 7.88 -15.55
C PRO A 114 9.24 6.79 -15.33
N SER A 115 9.82 6.73 -14.13
CA SER A 115 10.83 5.72 -13.86
C SER A 115 10.14 4.38 -14.09
N CYS A 116 10.41 3.75 -15.22
CA CYS A 116 9.74 2.51 -15.59
C CYS A 116 10.12 1.38 -14.62
N SER A 117 11.16 1.61 -13.81
CA SER A 117 11.62 0.78 -12.70
C SER A 117 10.87 1.03 -11.39
N ASN A 118 10.25 2.20 -11.20
CA ASN A 118 9.51 2.54 -9.99
C ASN A 118 8.25 3.38 -10.33
N PRO A 119 7.10 2.71 -10.59
CA PRO A 119 5.85 3.37 -10.93
C PRO A 119 5.39 4.36 -9.85
N ALA A 120 4.87 5.51 -10.26
CA ALA A 120 4.38 6.54 -9.35
C ALA A 120 2.99 6.20 -8.81
N GLU A 121 2.80 6.40 -7.50
CA GLU A 121 1.53 6.14 -6.81
C GLU A 121 0.38 6.97 -7.38
N ASN A 122 -0.83 6.41 -7.42
CA ASN A 122 -2.05 7.10 -7.86
C ASN A 122 -1.97 7.69 -9.27
N THR A 123 -1.12 7.13 -10.14
CA THR A 123 -1.04 7.51 -11.54
C THR A 123 -1.18 6.30 -12.45
N CYS A 124 -1.65 6.56 -13.68
CA CYS A 124 -1.79 5.54 -14.71
C CYS A 124 -0.74 5.65 -15.82
N THR A 125 0.22 6.59 -15.69
CA THR A 125 1.21 6.92 -16.72
C THR A 125 2.18 5.78 -17.02
N PHE A 126 2.38 4.84 -16.08
CA PHE A 126 3.18 3.63 -16.30
C PHE A 126 2.72 2.84 -17.54
N TYR A 127 1.42 2.73 -17.78
CA TYR A 127 0.89 1.96 -18.89
C TYR A 127 1.27 2.54 -20.26
N PRO A 128 0.90 3.78 -20.62
CA PRO A 128 1.24 4.36 -21.92
C PRO A 128 2.72 4.74 -22.06
N ASN A 129 3.36 5.20 -20.98
CA ASN A 129 4.69 5.83 -21.09
C ASN A 129 5.84 4.82 -20.89
N CYS A 130 5.57 3.67 -20.28
CA CYS A 130 6.58 2.64 -20.02
C CYS A 130 6.21 1.30 -20.66
N LEU A 131 5.12 0.68 -20.19
CA LEU A 131 4.81 -0.69 -20.60
C LEU A 131 4.46 -0.77 -22.08
N GLU A 132 3.60 0.11 -22.58
CA GLU A 132 3.23 0.14 -24.01
C GLU A 132 4.39 0.59 -24.89
N LYS A 133 5.22 1.54 -24.42
CA LYS A 133 6.40 1.99 -25.16
C LYS A 133 7.37 0.83 -25.47
N THR A 134 7.52 -0.09 -24.51
CA THR A 134 8.40 -1.26 -24.65
C THR A 134 7.71 -2.43 -25.34
N MET A 135 6.46 -2.74 -24.98
CA MET A 135 5.75 -3.94 -25.47
C MET A 135 4.97 -3.75 -26.76
N GLN A 136 4.56 -2.51 -27.07
CA GLN A 136 3.92 -2.10 -28.34
C GLN A 136 2.73 -3.01 -28.73
N CYS A 137 1.85 -3.29 -27.77
CA CYS A 137 0.74 -4.21 -27.95
C CYS A 137 -0.49 -3.59 -28.63
N GLY A 138 -0.46 -2.28 -28.86
CA GLY A 138 -1.52 -1.53 -29.50
C GLY A 138 -2.68 -1.16 -28.56
N PRO A 139 -3.67 -0.42 -29.06
CA PRO A 139 -4.78 0.11 -28.27
C PRO A 139 -5.65 -0.97 -27.62
N ASP A 140 -5.76 -2.15 -28.26
CA ASP A 140 -6.51 -3.29 -27.75
C ASP A 140 -5.64 -4.24 -26.89
N GLY A 141 -4.33 -3.99 -26.83
CA GLY A 141 -3.37 -4.71 -26.03
C GLY A 141 -3.58 -4.51 -24.53
N TYR A 142 -3.03 -5.40 -23.71
CA TYR A 142 -3.18 -5.31 -22.26
C TYR A 142 -2.77 -3.94 -21.68
N PRO A 143 -1.63 -3.32 -22.05
CA PRO A 143 -1.21 -2.07 -21.43
C PRO A 143 -2.24 -0.95 -21.57
N ILE A 144 -2.81 -0.76 -22.76
CA ILE A 144 -3.74 0.33 -23.06
C ILE A 144 -5.20 -0.11 -22.87
N GLY A 145 -5.62 -1.14 -23.58
CA GLY A 145 -7.02 -1.57 -23.65
C GLY A 145 -7.57 -2.11 -22.33
N TYR A 146 -6.69 -2.53 -21.41
CA TYR A 146 -7.06 -3.04 -20.10
C TYR A 146 -6.42 -2.25 -18.96
N GLY A 147 -5.09 -2.26 -18.85
CA GLY A 147 -4.32 -1.68 -17.75
C GLY A 147 -4.62 -0.20 -17.52
N LEU A 148 -4.37 0.64 -18.53
CA LEU A 148 -4.69 2.08 -18.49
C LEU A 148 -6.18 2.31 -18.27
N LYS A 149 -7.04 1.64 -19.04
CA LYS A 149 -8.50 1.79 -18.97
C LYS A 149 -9.03 1.62 -17.54
N TYR A 150 -8.67 0.52 -16.86
CA TYR A 150 -9.18 0.25 -15.51
C TYR A 150 -8.45 1.03 -14.43
N CYS A 151 -7.16 1.31 -14.62
CA CYS A 151 -6.44 2.24 -13.75
C CYS A 151 -7.14 3.61 -13.68
N THR A 152 -7.52 4.18 -14.82
CA THR A 152 -8.23 5.46 -14.89
C THR A 152 -9.60 5.36 -14.22
N LYS A 153 -10.38 4.30 -14.51
CA LYS A 153 -11.68 4.10 -13.87
C LYS A 153 -11.61 4.06 -12.34
N PHE A 154 -10.61 3.38 -11.78
CA PHE A 154 -10.44 3.34 -10.32
C PHE A 154 -9.95 4.68 -9.77
N THR A 155 -9.12 5.41 -10.52
CA THR A 155 -8.71 6.78 -10.14
C THR A 155 -9.93 7.71 -10.09
N ASP A 156 -10.82 7.64 -11.08
CA ASP A 156 -12.04 8.44 -11.15
C ASP A 156 -13.06 8.04 -10.07
N ALA A 157 -13.10 6.76 -9.71
CA ALA A 157 -13.98 6.23 -8.68
C ALA A 157 -13.45 6.47 -7.26
N ALA A 158 -12.15 6.76 -7.08
CA ALA A 158 -11.51 6.90 -5.76
C ALA A 158 -12.24 7.82 -4.77
N PRO A 159 -12.83 8.97 -5.17
CA PRO A 159 -13.59 9.81 -4.25
C PRO A 159 -14.84 9.15 -3.64
N LYS A 160 -15.35 8.06 -4.23
CA LYS A 160 -16.50 7.30 -3.73
C LYS A 160 -16.13 6.26 -2.67
N PHE A 161 -14.84 5.99 -2.50
CA PHE A 161 -14.34 5.02 -1.53
C PHE A 161 -14.12 5.67 -0.16
N SER A 162 -14.24 4.84 0.89
CA SER A 162 -13.74 5.19 2.22
C SER A 162 -12.24 5.47 2.22
N ALA A 163 -11.70 6.03 3.30
CA ALA A 163 -10.25 6.25 3.42
C ALA A 163 -9.44 4.93 3.31
N ILE A 164 -9.98 3.82 3.85
CA ILE A 164 -9.35 2.49 3.73
C ILE A 164 -9.43 2.00 2.28
N GLY A 165 -10.56 2.23 1.62
CA GLY A 165 -10.75 1.92 0.20
C GLY A 165 -9.80 2.68 -0.73
N GLN A 166 -9.58 3.97 -0.46
CA GLN A 166 -8.61 4.79 -1.21
C GLN A 166 -7.18 4.26 -1.03
N ALA A 167 -6.79 3.88 0.20
CA ALA A 167 -5.50 3.25 0.45
C ALA A 167 -5.36 1.90 -0.27
N TRP A 168 -6.44 1.11 -0.33
CA TRP A 168 -6.48 -0.14 -1.10
C TRP A 168 -6.30 0.09 -2.60
N ILE A 169 -6.92 1.12 -3.19
CA ILE A 169 -6.73 1.50 -4.59
C ILE A 169 -5.24 1.78 -4.86
N THR A 170 -4.61 2.65 -4.05
CA THR A 170 -3.20 3.00 -4.21
C THR A 170 -2.30 1.77 -4.15
N LYS A 171 -2.46 0.92 -3.12
CA LYS A 171 -1.66 -0.30 -2.94
C LYS A 171 -1.85 -1.28 -4.10
N THR A 172 -3.09 -1.48 -4.54
CA THR A 172 -3.44 -2.39 -5.62
C THR A 172 -2.83 -1.93 -6.94
N MET A 173 -3.01 -0.66 -7.30
CA MET A 173 -2.45 -0.10 -8.54
C MET A 173 -0.93 -0.27 -8.59
N LEU A 174 -0.24 0.04 -7.48
CA LEU A 174 1.21 -0.11 -7.39
C LEU A 174 1.66 -1.56 -7.48
N CYS A 175 0.98 -2.48 -6.80
CA CYS A 175 1.29 -3.91 -6.87
C CYS A 175 1.21 -4.42 -8.31
N LEU A 176 0.13 -4.09 -9.02
CA LEU A 176 -0.07 -4.48 -10.42
C LEU A 176 1.02 -3.92 -11.33
N GLN A 177 1.32 -2.62 -11.22
CA GLN A 177 2.34 -1.98 -12.05
C GLN A 177 3.74 -2.53 -11.77
N ARG A 178 4.09 -2.75 -10.49
CA ARG A 178 5.40 -3.29 -10.08
C ARG A 178 5.67 -4.68 -10.63
N ASN A 179 4.66 -5.56 -10.70
CA ASN A 179 4.82 -6.87 -11.32
C ASN A 179 5.17 -6.78 -12.82
N LEU A 180 4.83 -5.67 -13.48
CA LEU A 180 5.05 -5.45 -14.91
C LEU A 180 6.34 -4.67 -15.20
N VAL A 181 7.05 -4.20 -14.18
CA VAL A 181 8.32 -3.45 -14.30
C VAL A 181 9.37 -4.18 -15.14
N PRO A 182 9.62 -5.50 -14.96
CA PRO A 182 10.62 -6.20 -15.78
C PRO A 182 10.31 -6.15 -17.28
N TYR A 183 9.03 -6.13 -17.66
CA TYR A 183 8.62 -5.98 -19.07
C TYR A 183 8.72 -4.53 -19.54
N ALA A 184 8.34 -3.58 -18.70
CA ALA A 184 8.39 -2.16 -19.02
C ALA A 184 9.82 -1.63 -19.18
N THR A 185 10.79 -2.20 -18.45
CA THR A 185 12.22 -1.85 -18.50
C THR A 185 13.00 -2.63 -19.57
N GLY A 186 12.37 -3.63 -20.20
CA GLY A 186 13.02 -4.50 -21.18
C GLY A 186 13.91 -5.59 -20.58
N GLU A 187 13.92 -5.76 -19.25
CA GLU A 187 14.59 -6.88 -18.57
C GLU A 187 13.99 -8.24 -19.01
N LYS A 188 12.67 -8.26 -19.21
CA LYS A 188 11.93 -9.39 -19.78
C LYS A 188 11.24 -8.97 -21.06
N SER A 189 11.23 -9.87 -22.04
CA SER A 189 10.45 -9.72 -23.28
C SER A 189 9.52 -10.91 -23.45
N THR A 190 8.34 -10.68 -24.01
CA THR A 190 7.34 -11.71 -24.26
C THR A 190 6.33 -11.25 -25.33
N THR A 191 5.40 -12.11 -25.73
CA THR A 191 4.32 -11.73 -26.65
C THR A 191 3.22 -10.96 -25.91
N CYS A 192 2.44 -10.16 -26.62
CA CYS A 192 1.32 -9.43 -26.02
C CYS A 192 0.25 -10.34 -25.40
N SER A 193 0.07 -11.55 -25.93
CA SER A 193 -0.84 -12.55 -25.35
C SER A 193 -0.30 -13.09 -24.02
N ALA A 194 0.99 -13.44 -23.96
CA ALA A 194 1.62 -13.94 -22.74
C ALA A 194 1.77 -12.85 -21.68
N LEU A 195 2.04 -11.59 -22.06
CA LEU A 195 2.00 -10.44 -21.16
C LEU A 195 0.61 -10.29 -20.52
N LYS A 196 -0.45 -10.37 -21.34
CA LYS A 196 -1.83 -10.27 -20.88
C LYS A 196 -2.17 -11.37 -19.87
N GLU A 197 -1.81 -12.61 -20.18
CA GLU A 197 -2.02 -13.76 -19.30
C GLU A 197 -1.27 -13.59 -17.96
N PHE A 198 0.02 -13.24 -18.02
CA PHE A 198 0.82 -12.96 -16.83
C PHE A 198 0.19 -11.85 -15.99
N ALA A 199 -0.19 -10.74 -16.62
CA ALA A 199 -0.73 -9.60 -15.91
C ALA A 199 -2.04 -9.94 -15.19
N PHE A 200 -2.96 -10.66 -15.84
CA PHE A 200 -4.17 -11.17 -15.19
C PHE A 200 -3.87 -12.09 -14.01
N GLY A 201 -2.86 -12.96 -14.11
CA GLY A 201 -2.42 -13.83 -13.02
C GLY A 201 -2.00 -13.09 -11.75
N THR A 202 -1.57 -11.82 -11.86
CA THR A 202 -1.16 -11.02 -10.69
C THR A 202 -2.33 -10.37 -9.93
N HIS A 203 -3.51 -10.25 -10.54
CA HIS A 203 -4.63 -9.49 -9.97
C HIS A 203 -5.11 -10.04 -8.63
N PRO A 204 -5.41 -11.35 -8.49
CA PRO A 204 -5.94 -11.87 -7.25
C PRO A 204 -4.98 -11.65 -6.07
N GLY A 205 -3.69 -11.94 -6.28
CA GLY A 205 -2.64 -11.72 -5.27
C GLY A 205 -2.51 -10.25 -4.87
N CYS A 206 -2.53 -9.32 -5.83
CA CYS A 206 -2.48 -7.89 -5.54
C CYS A 206 -3.72 -7.38 -4.80
N TYR A 207 -4.92 -7.88 -5.12
CA TYR A 207 -6.15 -7.45 -4.44
C TYR A 207 -6.17 -7.91 -2.98
N VAL A 208 -5.81 -9.17 -2.73
CA VAL A 208 -5.75 -9.74 -1.38
C VAL A 208 -4.66 -9.08 -0.55
N SER A 209 -3.43 -9.02 -1.06
CA SER A 209 -2.30 -8.40 -0.33
C SER A 209 -2.49 -6.90 -0.07
N SER A 210 -3.28 -6.22 -0.89
CA SER A 210 -3.65 -4.81 -0.66
C SER A 210 -4.77 -4.63 0.37
N GLY A 211 -5.43 -5.71 0.77
CA GLY A 211 -6.44 -5.71 1.84
C GLY A 211 -7.89 -5.70 1.37
N VAL A 212 -8.22 -6.19 0.17
CA VAL A 212 -9.61 -6.20 -0.34
C VAL A 212 -10.59 -6.85 0.64
N CYS A 213 -10.12 -7.84 1.40
CA CYS A 213 -10.94 -8.64 2.31
C CYS A 213 -11.34 -7.90 3.59
N ALA A 214 -10.61 -6.84 3.94
CA ALA A 214 -10.88 -6.00 5.11
C ALA A 214 -11.68 -4.73 4.76
N LEU A 215 -12.04 -4.53 3.48
CA LEU A 215 -12.80 -3.36 3.06
C LEU A 215 -14.25 -3.41 3.56
N PRO A 216 -14.87 -2.25 3.84
CA PRO A 216 -16.28 -2.20 4.17
C PRO A 216 -17.15 -2.55 2.95
N PRO A 217 -18.38 -3.08 3.16
CA PRO A 217 -19.29 -3.44 2.07
C PRO A 217 -19.62 -2.30 1.08
N SER A 218 -19.54 -1.04 1.51
CA SER A 218 -19.71 0.12 0.62
C SER A 218 -18.61 0.19 -0.44
N ASP A 219 -17.36 -0.09 -0.06
CA ASP A 219 -16.23 -0.05 -0.98
C ASP A 219 -16.28 -1.24 -1.95
N TRP A 220 -16.66 -2.43 -1.47
CA TRP A 220 -16.91 -3.59 -2.34
C TRP A 220 -17.95 -3.30 -3.41
N GLN A 221 -19.01 -2.58 -3.07
CA GLN A 221 -20.01 -2.17 -4.05
C GLN A 221 -19.40 -1.27 -5.13
N VAL A 222 -18.61 -0.26 -4.74
CA VAL A 222 -17.97 0.63 -5.72
C VAL A 222 -17.00 -0.14 -6.63
N ILE A 223 -16.27 -1.14 -6.10
CA ILE A 223 -15.37 -1.99 -6.90
C ILE A 223 -16.12 -2.67 -8.05
N ILE A 224 -17.27 -3.29 -7.76
CA ILE A 224 -18.09 -4.01 -8.75
C ILE A 224 -18.79 -3.06 -9.72
N GLU A 225 -19.18 -1.87 -9.27
CA GLU A 225 -19.73 -0.84 -10.16
C GLU A 225 -18.66 -0.29 -11.11
N THR A 226 -17.40 -0.25 -10.67
CA THR A 226 -16.28 0.27 -11.46
C THR A 226 -15.86 -0.73 -12.55
N VAL A 227 -15.84 -2.02 -12.24
CA VAL A 227 -15.42 -3.07 -13.19
C VAL A 227 -16.28 -4.34 -13.04
N SER A 228 -16.58 -5.01 -14.17
CA SER A 228 -17.30 -6.28 -14.15
C SER A 228 -16.45 -7.39 -13.52
N LEU A 229 -17.03 -8.35 -12.81
CA LEU A 229 -16.29 -9.43 -12.13
C LEU A 229 -15.37 -10.25 -13.04
N LYS A 230 -15.84 -10.54 -14.26
CA LYS A 230 -15.05 -11.24 -15.29
C LYS A 230 -13.80 -10.43 -15.66
N GLU A 231 -13.93 -9.12 -15.59
CA GLU A 231 -12.83 -8.19 -15.79
C GLU A 231 -11.96 -8.13 -14.51
N LEU A 232 -12.54 -7.99 -13.30
CA LEU A 232 -11.81 -7.91 -12.01
C LEU A 232 -10.79 -9.03 -11.80
N PHE A 233 -11.15 -10.28 -12.13
CA PHE A 233 -10.34 -11.44 -11.75
C PHE A 233 -9.85 -12.29 -12.93
N GLY A 234 -10.19 -11.93 -14.16
CA GLY A 234 -9.90 -12.70 -15.39
C GLY A 234 -10.67 -14.03 -15.48
N SER A 235 -10.89 -14.71 -14.35
CA SER A 235 -11.69 -15.92 -14.16
C SER A 235 -12.31 -15.96 -12.75
N VAL A 236 -13.55 -16.46 -12.65
CA VAL A 236 -14.21 -16.74 -11.37
C VAL A 236 -13.47 -17.85 -10.60
N ASP A 237 -12.84 -18.78 -11.32
CA ASP A 237 -12.06 -19.87 -10.70
C ASP A 237 -10.78 -19.33 -10.04
N ALA A 238 -10.14 -18.34 -10.67
CA ALA A 238 -8.94 -17.69 -10.11
C ALA A 238 -9.28 -16.86 -8.86
N LEU A 239 -10.42 -16.17 -8.88
CA LEU A 239 -10.98 -15.51 -7.70
C LEU A 239 -11.21 -16.52 -6.57
N LYS A 240 -11.90 -17.62 -6.88
CA LYS A 240 -12.25 -18.67 -5.92
C LYS A 240 -11.00 -19.29 -5.28
N ALA A 241 -10.03 -19.74 -6.08
CA ALA A 241 -8.79 -20.32 -5.57
C ALA A 241 -8.01 -19.36 -4.65
N THR A 242 -8.05 -18.06 -4.93
CA THR A 242 -7.38 -17.05 -4.11
C THR A 242 -8.14 -16.80 -2.80
N LEU A 243 -9.47 -16.75 -2.84
CA LEU A 243 -10.29 -16.57 -1.63
C LEU A 243 -10.28 -17.80 -0.73
N GLU A 244 -10.18 -19.00 -1.29
CA GLU A 244 -10.05 -20.26 -0.53
C GLU A 244 -8.74 -20.34 0.26
N THR A 245 -7.68 -19.72 -0.25
CA THR A 245 -6.36 -19.69 0.41
C THR A 245 -6.17 -18.49 1.32
N ALA A 246 -6.97 -17.43 1.15
CA ALA A 246 -6.97 -16.25 1.99
C ALA A 246 -8.09 -16.32 3.04
N GLY A 247 -7.82 -16.97 4.16
CA GLY A 247 -8.79 -17.26 5.23
C GLY A 247 -9.58 -16.05 5.76
N ASP A 248 -9.04 -14.83 5.62
CA ASP A 248 -9.70 -13.59 6.05
C ASP A 248 -10.73 -13.04 5.03
N CYS A 249 -10.93 -13.70 3.89
CA CYS A 249 -11.79 -13.22 2.81
C CYS A 249 -13.19 -13.83 2.79
N VAL A 250 -13.55 -14.60 3.82
CA VAL A 250 -14.84 -15.29 3.94
C VAL A 250 -16.02 -14.31 3.86
N GLU A 251 -15.93 -13.15 4.50
CA GLU A 251 -17.03 -12.18 4.52
C GLU A 251 -17.21 -11.49 3.15
N PHE A 252 -16.12 -11.18 2.46
CA PHE A 252 -16.18 -10.70 1.09
C PHE A 252 -16.82 -11.72 0.16
N TYR A 253 -16.44 -12.99 0.29
CA TYR A 253 -16.99 -14.09 -0.50
C TYR A 253 -18.50 -14.30 -0.27
N LYS A 254 -18.94 -14.36 0.99
CA LYS A 254 -20.38 -14.43 1.34
C LYS A 254 -21.15 -13.23 0.79
N TRP A 255 -20.56 -12.04 0.85
CA TRP A 255 -21.17 -10.84 0.32
C TRP A 255 -21.35 -10.91 -1.21
N LEU A 256 -20.37 -11.43 -1.96
CA LEU A 256 -20.47 -11.66 -3.40
C LEU A 256 -21.59 -12.66 -3.74
N ILE A 257 -21.73 -13.74 -2.98
CA ILE A 257 -22.84 -14.70 -3.11
C ILE A 257 -24.18 -14.01 -2.90
N LYS A 258 -24.32 -13.23 -1.82
CA LYS A 258 -25.58 -12.53 -1.49
C LYS A 258 -26.01 -11.54 -2.57
N LYS A 259 -25.04 -10.93 -3.26
CA LYS A 259 -25.29 -10.02 -4.39
C LYS A 259 -25.60 -10.76 -5.71
N GLY A 260 -25.61 -12.10 -5.71
CA GLY A 260 -25.84 -12.92 -6.90
C GLY A 260 -24.69 -12.85 -7.91
N ILE A 261 -23.53 -12.36 -7.46
CA ILE A 261 -22.37 -12.08 -8.29
C ILE A 261 -21.55 -13.36 -8.51
N ILE A 262 -21.42 -14.19 -7.47
CA ILE A 262 -20.95 -15.57 -7.55
C ILE A 262 -22.15 -16.49 -7.33
N LYS A 263 -22.25 -17.57 -8.10
CA LYS A 263 -23.32 -18.55 -7.93
C LYS A 263 -22.96 -19.53 -6.80
N LEU A 264 -23.91 -19.76 -5.90
CA LEU A 264 -23.83 -20.75 -4.81
C LEU A 264 -23.46 -22.18 -5.29
N VAL A 265 -23.66 -22.45 -6.59
CA VAL A 265 -23.40 -23.73 -7.24
C VAL A 265 -21.93 -24.16 -7.11
N ASP A 266 -20.99 -23.24 -6.93
CA ASP A 266 -19.57 -23.55 -6.83
C ASP A 266 -19.15 -24.02 -5.41
N GLU A 267 -19.86 -23.63 -4.35
CA GLU A 267 -19.68 -24.22 -3.01
C GLU A 267 -20.32 -25.61 -2.94
N VAL A 268 -21.53 -25.76 -3.50
CA VAL A 268 -22.28 -27.01 -3.47
C VAL A 268 -21.61 -28.06 -4.36
N LYS A 269 -21.07 -27.69 -5.54
CA LYS A 269 -20.34 -28.62 -6.41
C LYS A 269 -19.04 -29.09 -5.79
N ASP A 270 -18.29 -28.22 -5.11
CA ASP A 270 -17.02 -28.59 -4.49
C ASP A 270 -17.22 -29.41 -3.21
N ALA A 271 -18.22 -29.05 -2.41
CA ALA A 271 -18.64 -29.87 -1.28
C ALA A 271 -19.16 -31.23 -1.73
N ALA A 272 -20.01 -31.27 -2.77
CA ALA A 272 -20.52 -32.51 -3.35
C ALA A 272 -19.39 -33.35 -3.98
N LYS A 273 -18.40 -32.73 -4.63
CA LYS A 273 -17.22 -33.41 -5.18
C LYS A 273 -16.33 -33.98 -4.07
N LYS A 274 -16.04 -33.21 -3.02
CA LYS A 274 -15.31 -33.72 -1.84
C LYS A 274 -16.01 -34.87 -1.15
N ILE A 275 -17.34 -34.83 -1.06
CA ILE A 275 -18.16 -35.91 -0.50
C ILE A 275 -18.12 -37.12 -1.44
N TRP A 276 -18.27 -36.91 -2.76
CA TRP A 276 -18.21 -37.95 -3.77
C TRP A 276 -16.85 -38.66 -3.77
N ASP A 277 -15.75 -37.92 -3.81
CA ASP A 277 -14.39 -38.46 -3.79
C ASP A 277 -14.14 -39.28 -2.50
N LYS A 278 -14.60 -38.80 -1.33
CA LYS A 278 -14.56 -39.58 -0.08
C LYS A 278 -15.38 -40.87 -0.11
N VAL A 279 -16.50 -40.87 -0.82
CA VAL A 279 -17.37 -42.05 -0.96
C VAL A 279 -16.77 -43.04 -1.96
N THR A 280 -16.17 -42.55 -3.05
CA THR A 280 -15.53 -43.42 -4.06
C THR A 280 -14.16 -43.93 -3.62
N ASP A 281 -13.46 -43.27 -2.71
CA ASP A 281 -12.23 -43.80 -2.10
C ASP A 281 -12.49 -45.00 -1.14
N TRP A 282 -13.76 -45.30 -0.85
CA TRP A 282 -14.20 -46.45 -0.05
C TRP A 282 -14.73 -47.63 -0.88
N PHE A 283 -14.76 -47.50 -2.21
CA PHE A 283 -15.13 -48.55 -3.17
C PHE A 283 -13.96 -48.88 -4.08
#